data_AF-A0A1Y5FDG0-F1
#
_entry.id   AF-A0A1Y5FDG0-F1
#
_cell.length_a   1.000
_cell.length_b   1.000
_cell.length_c   1.000
_cell.angle_alpha   90.00
_cell.angle_beta   90.00
_cell.angle_gamma   90.00
#
_symmetry.space_group_name_H-M   'P 1'
#
loop_
_entity.id
_entity.type
_entity.pdbx_description
1 polymer ?
#
loop_
_entity_poly.entity_id
_entity_poly.type
_entity_poly.pdbx_seq_one_letter_code
_entity_poly.pdbx_strand_id
1 'polypeptide(L)'
;MKGNAISLILFMLSLSVQAASTQEIFIESAKNLLPKKVLTALNNSSVSVQFSRLNDVELTTPCDGQGYIYGKHNSGEITLSEQLLTHLTPNNEEQFSCKHKNLYKTALSTLLHEYFHAYEETLDKKNKIHANNSFISLGFWKLNKKKSKNFNTYAERSLNYYEYSSKKEFVAVNFEYFLLDPAFKCRRPNLYSAYQKEFNHTPFNEFECSSLREISYSDTNVVKTLTLESSYVREIHFLFASEGQAMMSRWGHSMYKLVLCDPSWELKKCRTRGKSVVIGFLAQVSDVSINAVRGVFGDYPSDLVITDLNSMKRQYNRAELRDLESFPLKMTVNQKERFLNHLMRVYWEYSGQYYFFTNNCADEAFKFLQVTYDRDDFYKTNIVTPLGIKSFVKKQGLIFDYDFKDKVANRKNGLFYEGFQSKLMKSFNFIKGHYKDLFKVKIKKQKTLKRQRKFSKPYRYVKDIAEYATLSTEKRKSIIENILKTKEKKTILHLFAIESQAHYVGSNILLQKMQEKSANLVSNEGSRSIFGEIVDLKNIILFGTNSENSGYGIPQAGDLESVISDDVMDAQLALREVKKDLQEKYKEIFEEEFTKINESNENKVLIKKALRSVL
;
A
#
# COMPACT_ATOMS: atom_id res chain seq x y z
N MET A 1 -71.81 27.03 9.98
CA MET A 1 -70.65 26.27 10.54
C MET A 1 -70.54 24.80 10.07
N LYS A 2 -71.38 24.27 9.15
CA LYS A 2 -71.22 22.90 8.59
C LYS A 2 -70.40 22.81 7.29
N GLY A 3 -70.21 23.92 6.57
CA GLY A 3 -69.42 23.96 5.32
C GLY A 3 -67.89 23.88 5.51
N ASN A 4 -67.36 24.42 6.62
CA ASN A 4 -65.91 24.41 6.87
C ASN A 4 -65.38 23.05 7.31
N ALA A 5 -66.18 22.21 7.97
CA ALA A 5 -65.76 20.87 8.38
C ALA A 5 -65.66 19.92 7.17
N ILE A 6 -66.58 20.02 6.20
CA ILE A 6 -66.58 19.19 4.98
C ILE A 6 -65.42 19.61 4.06
N SER A 7 -65.14 20.91 3.95
CA SER A 7 -64.00 21.42 3.17
C SER A 7 -62.66 21.01 3.79
N LEU A 8 -62.53 21.05 5.12
CA LEU A 8 -61.32 20.59 5.82
C LEU A 8 -61.12 19.08 5.69
N ILE A 9 -62.21 18.29 5.76
CA ILE A 9 -62.18 16.84 5.56
C ILE A 9 -61.85 16.49 4.11
N LEU A 10 -62.42 17.17 3.11
CA LEU A 10 -62.07 16.98 1.69
C LEU A 10 -60.62 17.38 1.40
N PHE A 11 -60.12 18.45 2.01
CA PHE A 11 -58.75 18.92 1.84
C PHE A 11 -57.74 17.96 2.50
N MET A 12 -58.06 17.42 3.68
CA MET A 12 -57.30 16.36 4.34
C MET A 12 -57.33 15.04 3.56
N LEU A 13 -58.47 14.70 2.94
CA LEU A 13 -58.61 13.54 2.05
C LEU A 13 -57.80 13.72 0.75
N SER A 14 -57.79 14.91 0.13
CA SER A 14 -56.99 15.17 -1.06
C SER A 14 -55.49 15.14 -0.78
N LEU A 15 -55.06 15.69 0.36
CA LEU A 15 -53.65 15.67 0.78
C LEU A 15 -53.18 14.24 1.09
N SER A 16 -54.02 13.42 1.73
CA SER A 16 -53.68 12.02 2.02
C SER A 16 -53.65 11.14 0.77
N VAL A 17 -54.55 11.34 -0.20
CA VAL A 17 -54.52 10.63 -1.50
C VAL A 17 -53.30 11.02 -2.32
N GLN A 18 -52.91 12.31 -2.33
CA GLN A 18 -51.74 12.78 -3.06
C GLN A 18 -50.42 12.36 -2.40
N ALA A 19 -50.38 12.27 -1.07
CA ALA A 19 -49.24 11.72 -0.34
C ALA A 19 -49.08 10.20 -0.59
N ALA A 20 -50.19 9.44 -0.60
CA ALA A 20 -50.17 8.01 -0.91
C ALA A 20 -49.70 7.75 -2.36
N SER A 21 -50.18 8.53 -3.34
CA SER A 21 -49.74 8.38 -4.74
C SER A 21 -48.26 8.74 -4.94
N THR A 22 -47.74 9.73 -4.21
CA THR A 22 -46.32 10.10 -4.27
C THR A 22 -45.42 8.99 -3.72
N GLN A 23 -45.81 8.35 -2.61
CA GLN A 23 -45.09 7.22 -2.05
C GLN A 23 -45.07 6.02 -3.00
N GLU A 24 -46.21 5.67 -3.62
CA GLU A 24 -46.29 4.58 -4.59
C GLU A 24 -45.40 4.82 -5.80
N ILE A 25 -45.44 6.02 -6.38
CA ILE A 25 -44.58 6.40 -7.52
C ILE A 25 -43.10 6.31 -7.13
N PHE A 26 -42.74 6.80 -5.94
CA PHE A 26 -41.36 6.73 -5.43
C PHE A 26 -40.89 5.29 -5.27
N ILE A 27 -41.69 4.43 -4.62
CA ILE A 27 -41.41 3.01 -4.41
C ILE A 27 -41.23 2.29 -5.75
N GLU A 28 -42.09 2.57 -6.71
CA GLU A 28 -42.02 1.99 -8.05
C GLU A 28 -40.79 2.46 -8.82
N SER A 29 -40.42 3.74 -8.69
CA SER A 29 -39.18 4.27 -9.27
C SER A 29 -37.94 3.54 -8.75
N ALA A 30 -37.90 3.20 -7.46
CA ALA A 30 -36.81 2.45 -6.84
C ALA A 30 -36.77 1.01 -7.36
N LYS A 31 -37.93 0.34 -7.47
CA LYS A 31 -38.02 -1.02 -8.02
C LYS A 31 -37.52 -1.11 -9.46
N ASN A 32 -37.80 -0.10 -10.28
CA ASN A 32 -37.37 -0.04 -11.68
C ASN A 32 -35.84 0.04 -11.85
N LEU A 33 -35.11 0.45 -10.82
CA LEU A 33 -33.65 0.46 -10.80
C LEU A 33 -33.04 -0.89 -10.39
N LEU A 34 -33.82 -1.77 -9.77
CA LEU A 34 -33.30 -3.04 -9.25
C LEU A 34 -32.97 -4.03 -10.38
N PRO A 35 -31.89 -4.81 -10.24
CA PRO A 35 -31.65 -5.94 -11.13
C PRO A 35 -32.83 -6.92 -11.10
N LYS A 36 -33.17 -7.51 -12.25
CA LYS A 36 -34.29 -8.48 -12.37
C LYS A 36 -34.24 -9.57 -11.31
N LYS A 37 -33.05 -10.12 -11.03
CA LYS A 37 -32.81 -11.14 -10.00
C LYS A 37 -33.26 -10.69 -8.61
N VAL A 38 -32.97 -9.45 -8.25
CA VAL A 38 -33.33 -8.85 -6.95
C VAL A 38 -34.84 -8.59 -6.90
N LEU A 39 -35.40 -7.97 -7.94
CA LEU A 39 -36.82 -7.65 -8.04
C LEU A 39 -37.70 -8.91 -7.93
N THR A 40 -37.35 -9.99 -8.65
CA THR A 40 -38.08 -11.26 -8.59
C THR A 40 -38.07 -11.86 -7.18
N ALA A 41 -36.92 -11.82 -6.49
CA ALA A 41 -36.82 -12.34 -5.13
C ALA A 41 -37.68 -11.55 -4.14
N LEU A 42 -37.65 -10.20 -4.22
CA LEU A 42 -38.45 -9.34 -3.35
C LEU A 42 -39.96 -9.50 -3.57
N ASN A 43 -40.39 -9.68 -4.82
CA ASN A 43 -41.80 -9.93 -5.15
C ASN A 43 -42.28 -11.27 -4.56
N ASN A 44 -41.42 -12.28 -4.53
CA ASN A 44 -41.76 -13.59 -3.97
C ASN A 44 -41.79 -13.61 -2.43
N SER A 45 -41.07 -12.69 -1.77
CA SER A 45 -41.00 -12.61 -0.30
C SER A 45 -41.95 -11.57 0.31
N SER A 46 -42.85 -10.98 -0.49
CA SER A 46 -43.89 -10.02 -0.04
C SER A 46 -43.35 -8.86 0.81
N VAL A 47 -42.25 -8.24 0.37
CA VAL A 47 -41.64 -7.12 1.12
C VAL A 47 -42.54 -5.89 1.11
N SER A 48 -42.86 -5.36 2.29
CA SER A 48 -43.62 -4.10 2.45
C SER A 48 -42.70 -2.91 2.74
N VAL A 49 -43.13 -1.73 2.33
CA VAL A 49 -42.43 -0.46 2.60
C VAL A 49 -43.37 0.46 3.35
N GLN A 50 -42.91 1.03 4.46
CA GLN A 50 -43.65 2.01 5.26
C GLN A 50 -42.77 3.16 5.71
N PHE A 51 -43.39 4.26 6.10
CA PHE A 51 -42.74 5.44 6.66
C PHE A 51 -43.17 5.63 8.11
N SER A 52 -42.21 5.71 9.03
CA SER A 52 -42.51 5.95 10.44
C SER A 52 -41.41 6.75 11.12
N ARG A 53 -41.69 7.27 12.32
CA ARG A 53 -40.68 7.92 13.16
C ARG A 53 -39.54 6.95 13.49
N LEU A 54 -38.32 7.31 13.08
CA LEU A 54 -37.08 6.58 13.39
C LEU A 54 -36.08 7.39 14.22
N ASN A 55 -36.24 8.72 14.24
CA ASN A 55 -35.32 9.64 14.89
C ASN A 55 -36.06 10.69 15.70
N ASP A 56 -35.41 11.19 16.75
CA ASP A 56 -35.85 12.35 17.52
C ASP A 56 -35.22 13.67 17.01
N VAL A 57 -34.22 13.57 16.14
CA VAL A 57 -33.53 14.70 15.51
C VAL A 57 -34.12 14.99 14.12
N GLU A 58 -34.15 16.27 13.73
CA GLU A 58 -34.60 16.71 12.42
C GLU A 58 -33.56 16.44 11.32
N LEU A 59 -34.03 16.06 10.13
CA LEU A 59 -33.23 15.83 8.94
C LEU A 59 -32.92 17.17 8.26
N THR A 60 -31.78 17.73 8.59
CA THR A 60 -31.29 18.99 8.00
C THR A 60 -30.23 18.77 6.92
N THR A 61 -29.54 17.62 6.95
CA THR A 61 -28.50 17.27 6.00
C THR A 61 -28.41 15.75 5.86
N PRO A 62 -28.13 15.21 4.66
CA PRO A 62 -27.83 13.81 4.49
C PRO A 62 -26.47 13.42 5.07
N CYS A 63 -25.58 14.40 5.34
CA CYS A 63 -24.23 14.14 5.82
C CYS A 63 -24.21 13.57 7.24
N ASP A 64 -23.15 12.82 7.54
CA ASP A 64 -23.02 12.14 8.82
C ASP A 64 -22.79 13.17 9.94
N GLY A 65 -23.85 13.42 10.73
CA GLY A 65 -23.85 14.49 11.74
C GLY A 65 -24.05 14.00 13.18
N GLN A 66 -25.02 13.13 13.47
CA GLN A 66 -25.36 12.69 14.85
C GLN A 66 -26.04 11.30 14.91
N GLY A 67 -25.76 10.39 13.98
CA GLY A 67 -26.34 9.04 14.00
C GLY A 67 -27.81 8.97 13.57
N TYR A 68 -28.15 9.63 12.47
CA TYR A 68 -29.49 9.60 11.88
C TYR A 68 -29.75 8.25 11.19
N ILE A 69 -30.85 7.58 11.52
CA ILE A 69 -31.29 6.33 10.90
C ILE A 69 -32.28 6.67 9.78
N TYR A 70 -31.85 6.48 8.53
CA TYR A 70 -32.69 6.77 7.36
C TYR A 70 -33.71 5.67 7.08
N GLY A 71 -33.32 4.42 7.31
CA GLY A 71 -34.13 3.24 7.09
C GLY A 71 -33.67 2.08 7.94
N LYS A 72 -34.52 1.07 8.02
CA LYS A 72 -34.20 -0.25 8.58
C LYS A 72 -35.05 -1.32 7.91
N HIS A 73 -34.46 -2.48 7.72
CA HIS A 73 -35.15 -3.70 7.35
C HIS A 73 -35.31 -4.63 8.56
N ASN A 74 -36.52 -5.18 8.74
CA ASN A 74 -36.76 -6.25 9.68
C ASN A 74 -37.77 -7.26 9.10
N SER A 75 -37.32 -8.48 8.83
CA SER A 75 -38.19 -9.64 8.56
C SER A 75 -39.24 -9.41 7.47
N GLY A 76 -38.86 -8.82 6.34
CA GLY A 76 -39.75 -8.55 5.20
C GLY A 76 -40.46 -7.20 5.25
N GLU A 77 -40.21 -6.39 6.28
CA GLU A 77 -40.73 -5.03 6.39
C GLU A 77 -39.59 -4.02 6.31
N ILE A 78 -39.69 -3.06 5.39
CA ILE A 78 -38.78 -1.94 5.24
C ILE A 78 -39.45 -0.70 5.84
N THR A 79 -38.82 -0.11 6.85
CA THR A 79 -39.26 1.15 7.44
C THR A 79 -38.28 2.25 7.05
N LEU A 80 -38.77 3.29 6.38
CA LEU A 80 -38.05 4.54 6.12
C LEU A 80 -38.45 5.62 7.14
N SER A 81 -37.57 6.58 7.39
CA SER A 81 -37.85 7.71 8.27
C SER A 81 -38.98 8.57 7.68
N GLU A 82 -40.00 8.89 8.49
CA GLU A 82 -41.12 9.76 8.08
C GLU A 82 -40.68 11.14 7.57
N GLN A 83 -39.54 11.64 8.03
CA GLN A 83 -39.01 12.93 7.60
C GLN A 83 -38.50 12.93 6.14
N LEU A 84 -38.39 11.76 5.50
CA LEU A 84 -38.10 11.66 4.06
C LEU A 84 -39.34 11.88 3.18
N LEU A 85 -40.55 11.87 3.75
CA LEU A 85 -41.80 12.02 2.99
C LEU A 85 -41.86 13.32 2.18
N THR A 86 -41.25 14.39 2.68
CA THR A 86 -41.15 15.69 2.01
C THR A 86 -40.11 15.73 0.89
N HIS A 87 -39.35 14.64 0.70
CA HIS A 87 -38.23 14.56 -0.24
C HIS A 87 -38.37 13.39 -1.23
N LEU A 88 -39.57 12.87 -1.45
CA LEU A 88 -39.81 11.74 -2.36
C LEU A 88 -39.93 12.13 -3.84
N THR A 89 -39.87 13.42 -4.15
CA THR A 89 -39.86 13.93 -5.53
C THR A 89 -38.46 14.35 -5.97
N PRO A 90 -38.05 14.10 -7.22
CA PRO A 90 -36.75 14.52 -7.71
C PRO A 90 -36.52 16.02 -7.53
N ASN A 91 -35.46 16.37 -6.81
CA ASN A 91 -34.99 17.75 -6.67
C ASN A 91 -33.47 17.80 -6.93
N ASN A 92 -33.04 18.74 -7.76
CA ASN A 92 -31.64 18.95 -8.13
C ASN A 92 -31.06 20.27 -7.58
N GLU A 93 -31.87 21.12 -6.94
CA GLU A 93 -31.46 22.47 -6.52
C GLU A 93 -30.47 22.45 -5.35
N GLU A 94 -30.63 21.51 -4.41
CA GLU A 94 -29.74 21.38 -3.24
C GLU A 94 -28.70 20.27 -3.48
N GLN A 95 -27.41 20.62 -3.36
CA GLN A 95 -26.28 19.69 -3.54
C GLN A 95 -25.36 19.70 -2.32
N PHE A 96 -25.31 18.58 -1.61
CA PHE A 96 -24.40 18.31 -0.48
C PHE A 96 -23.11 17.64 -0.97
N SER A 97 -22.04 17.76 -0.18
CA SER A 97 -20.71 17.19 -0.49
C SER A 97 -20.58 15.68 -0.19
N CYS A 98 -21.57 15.09 0.46
CA CYS A 98 -21.55 13.72 0.99
C CYS A 98 -22.64 12.82 0.36
N LYS A 99 -22.56 11.51 0.59
CA LYS A 99 -23.54 10.50 0.14
C LYS A 99 -23.95 10.70 -1.33
N HIS A 100 -25.26 10.74 -1.61
CA HIS A 100 -25.82 10.90 -2.96
C HIS A 100 -26.16 12.35 -3.31
N LYS A 101 -25.55 13.32 -2.61
CA LYS A 101 -25.61 14.77 -2.86
C LYS A 101 -26.96 15.45 -2.66
N ASN A 102 -28.09 14.77 -2.54
CA ASN A 102 -29.37 15.43 -2.21
C ASN A 102 -30.31 14.54 -1.42
N LEU A 103 -31.34 15.13 -0.80
CA LEU A 103 -32.26 14.40 0.08
C LEU A 103 -33.15 13.40 -0.68
N TYR A 104 -33.54 13.69 -1.93
CA TYR A 104 -34.28 12.74 -2.77
C TYR A 104 -33.47 11.47 -3.07
N LYS A 105 -32.25 11.63 -3.55
CA LYS A 105 -31.34 10.51 -3.80
C LYS A 105 -30.94 9.81 -2.50
N THR A 106 -30.92 10.51 -1.37
CA THR A 106 -30.72 9.91 -0.05
C THR A 106 -31.90 9.03 0.33
N ALA A 107 -33.14 9.47 0.12
CA ALA A 107 -34.32 8.62 0.30
C ALA A 107 -34.27 7.40 -0.63
N LEU A 108 -33.97 7.62 -1.91
CA LEU A 108 -33.92 6.57 -2.94
C LEU A 108 -32.84 5.53 -2.63
N SER A 109 -31.63 5.97 -2.33
CA SER A 109 -30.52 5.10 -1.92
C SER A 109 -30.83 4.32 -0.65
N THR A 110 -31.47 4.94 0.34
CA THR A 110 -31.92 4.25 1.56
C THR A 110 -32.88 3.11 1.21
N LEU A 111 -33.88 3.36 0.36
CA LEU A 111 -34.80 2.28 -0.04
C LEU A 111 -34.08 1.16 -0.81
N LEU A 112 -33.16 1.50 -1.72
CA LEU A 112 -32.34 0.52 -2.44
C LEU A 112 -31.43 -0.29 -1.51
N HIS A 113 -30.89 0.35 -0.48
CA HIS A 113 -30.08 -0.27 0.57
C HIS A 113 -30.88 -1.32 1.34
N GLU A 114 -32.07 -0.94 1.83
CA GLU A 114 -32.93 -1.87 2.57
C GLU A 114 -33.48 -2.98 1.67
N TYR A 115 -33.77 -2.70 0.39
CA TYR A 115 -34.11 -3.75 -0.58
C TYR A 115 -32.97 -4.74 -0.78
N PHE A 116 -31.72 -4.30 -0.76
CA PHE A 116 -30.56 -5.20 -0.83
C PHE A 116 -30.48 -6.11 0.40
N HIS A 117 -30.73 -5.58 1.60
CA HIS A 117 -30.81 -6.39 2.81
C HIS A 117 -31.95 -7.41 2.78
N ALA A 118 -33.15 -6.98 2.36
CA ALA A 118 -34.28 -7.87 2.18
C ALA A 118 -33.97 -8.98 1.17
N TYR A 119 -33.30 -8.65 0.06
CA TYR A 119 -32.84 -9.63 -0.92
C TYR A 119 -31.83 -10.62 -0.30
N GLU A 120 -30.83 -10.17 0.45
CA GLU A 120 -29.89 -11.07 1.12
C GLU A 120 -30.55 -11.99 2.17
N GLU A 121 -31.70 -11.62 2.73
CA GLU A 121 -32.47 -12.49 3.60
C GLU A 121 -33.16 -13.65 2.86
N THR A 122 -33.52 -13.45 1.58
CA THR A 122 -34.03 -14.54 0.73
C THR A 122 -32.98 -15.59 0.38
N LEU A 123 -31.69 -15.28 0.58
CA LEU A 123 -30.58 -16.14 0.22
C LEU A 123 -30.12 -17.04 1.37
N ASP A 124 -29.76 -18.28 1.02
CA ASP A 124 -28.99 -19.16 1.91
C ASP A 124 -27.72 -18.48 2.40
N LYS A 125 -27.31 -18.76 3.64
CA LYS A 125 -26.10 -18.20 4.27
C LYS A 125 -24.83 -18.26 3.41
N LYS A 126 -24.65 -19.31 2.61
CA LYS A 126 -23.50 -19.50 1.71
C LYS A 126 -23.55 -18.63 0.44
N ASN A 127 -24.74 -18.21 0.04
CA ASN A 127 -24.99 -17.43 -1.17
C ASN A 127 -25.12 -15.93 -0.86
N LYS A 128 -25.17 -15.54 0.41
CA LYS A 128 -25.16 -14.13 0.82
C LYS A 128 -23.91 -13.44 0.29
N ILE A 129 -24.10 -12.27 -0.31
CA ILE A 129 -23.06 -11.51 -0.99
C ILE A 129 -22.06 -10.98 0.04
N HIS A 130 -22.51 -10.58 1.24
CA HIS A 130 -21.59 -10.19 2.32
C HIS A 130 -20.73 -11.33 2.89
N ALA A 131 -21.02 -12.58 2.50
CA ALA A 131 -20.20 -13.75 2.82
C ALA A 131 -19.28 -14.17 1.64
N ASN A 132 -19.46 -13.58 0.45
CA ASN A 132 -18.71 -13.90 -0.75
C ASN A 132 -17.32 -13.23 -0.73
N ASN A 133 -16.24 -14.03 -0.73
CA ASN A 133 -14.87 -13.53 -0.67
C ASN A 133 -14.48 -12.68 -1.90
N SER A 134 -15.10 -12.90 -3.07
CA SER A 134 -14.89 -12.06 -4.26
C SER A 134 -15.32 -10.61 -4.02
N PHE A 135 -16.38 -10.39 -3.23
CA PHE A 135 -16.81 -9.06 -2.81
C PHE A 135 -15.98 -8.56 -1.63
N ILE A 136 -15.85 -9.37 -0.58
CA ILE A 136 -15.23 -8.94 0.67
C ILE A 136 -13.74 -8.63 0.51
N SER A 137 -13.03 -9.30 -0.40
CA SER A 137 -11.63 -8.97 -0.72
C SER A 137 -11.47 -7.58 -1.34
N LEU A 138 -12.54 -7.04 -1.92
CA LEU A 138 -12.60 -5.67 -2.43
C LEU A 138 -13.00 -4.65 -1.35
N GLY A 139 -13.14 -5.00 -0.08
CA GLY A 139 -13.55 -4.03 0.95
C GLY A 139 -12.52 -3.78 2.04
N PHE A 140 -11.25 -4.13 1.80
CA PHE A 140 -10.18 -4.10 2.82
C PHE A 140 -10.54 -4.90 4.08
N TRP A 141 -11.39 -5.92 3.95
CA TRP A 141 -11.81 -6.76 5.06
C TRP A 141 -10.84 -7.92 5.29
N LYS A 142 -10.70 -8.35 6.54
CA LYS A 142 -10.04 -9.63 6.82
C LYS A 142 -10.92 -10.81 6.39
N LEU A 143 -10.41 -11.66 5.49
CA LEU A 143 -11.14 -12.81 4.95
C LEU A 143 -11.28 -13.96 5.97
N ASN A 144 -10.24 -14.23 6.76
CA ASN A 144 -10.09 -15.48 7.53
C ASN A 144 -10.44 -15.40 9.03
N LYS A 145 -11.18 -14.39 9.51
CA LYS A 145 -11.58 -14.29 10.94
C LYS A 145 -13.08 -14.06 11.12
N LYS A 146 -13.65 -14.67 12.18
CA LYS A 146 -15.02 -14.42 12.68
C LYS A 146 -15.26 -12.95 13.08
N LYS A 147 -14.20 -12.18 13.38
CA LYS A 147 -14.29 -10.75 13.71
C LYS A 147 -14.19 -9.90 12.44
N SER A 148 -15.21 -9.09 12.20
CA SER A 148 -15.33 -8.12 11.11
C SER A 148 -14.40 -6.93 11.34
N LYS A 149 -13.08 -7.11 11.16
CA LYS A 149 -12.14 -6.00 11.17
C LYS A 149 -11.95 -5.50 9.74
N ASN A 150 -12.37 -4.25 9.49
CA ASN A 150 -11.96 -3.51 8.31
C ASN A 150 -10.55 -2.94 8.54
N PHE A 151 -9.71 -2.95 7.51
CA PHE A 151 -8.36 -2.40 7.55
C PHE A 151 -8.28 -0.95 7.07
N ASN A 152 -9.36 -0.40 6.49
CA ASN A 152 -9.47 0.99 6.09
C ASN A 152 -10.21 1.79 7.17
N THR A 153 -9.51 2.18 8.23
CA THR A 153 -10.09 2.96 9.35
C THR A 153 -10.07 4.48 9.13
N TYR A 154 -9.45 4.96 8.04
CA TYR A 154 -9.27 6.38 7.70
C TYR A 154 -9.65 6.62 6.24
N ALA A 155 -10.88 6.26 5.87
CA ALA A 155 -11.32 6.24 4.49
C ALA A 155 -11.56 7.63 3.89
N GLU A 156 -10.50 8.41 3.68
CA GLU A 156 -10.56 9.78 3.19
C GLU A 156 -11.32 9.94 1.86
N ARG A 157 -11.31 8.90 1.03
CA ARG A 157 -12.05 8.87 -0.25
C ARG A 157 -13.24 7.92 -0.20
N SER A 158 -14.06 8.03 0.84
CA SER A 158 -15.41 7.44 0.90
C SER A 158 -16.46 8.52 1.13
N LEU A 159 -17.51 8.54 0.31
CA LEU A 159 -18.64 9.45 0.47
C LEU A 159 -19.64 9.00 1.55
N ASN A 160 -19.53 7.75 2.00
CA ASN A 160 -20.40 7.18 3.03
C ASN A 160 -19.60 6.20 3.90
N TYR A 161 -19.13 6.67 5.05
CA TYR A 161 -18.31 5.88 5.98
C TYR A 161 -19.03 4.65 6.54
N TYR A 162 -20.36 4.59 6.43
CA TYR A 162 -21.15 3.45 6.87
C TYR A 162 -20.72 2.13 6.18
N GLU A 163 -20.14 2.20 4.98
CA GLU A 163 -19.62 1.02 4.28
C GLU A 163 -18.53 0.25 5.06
N TYR A 164 -17.86 0.91 6.01
CA TYR A 164 -16.79 0.29 6.82
C TYR A 164 -17.27 -0.28 8.15
N SER A 165 -18.55 -0.10 8.49
CA SER A 165 -19.11 -0.56 9.76
C SER A 165 -19.25 -2.09 9.81
N SER A 166 -19.66 -2.72 8.71
CA SER A 166 -19.76 -4.18 8.59
C SER A 166 -19.64 -4.65 7.14
N LYS A 167 -19.36 -5.94 6.95
CA LYS A 167 -19.37 -6.57 5.62
C LYS A 167 -20.72 -6.47 4.92
N LYS A 168 -21.83 -6.42 5.68
CA LYS A 168 -23.18 -6.24 5.14
C LYS A 168 -23.36 -4.83 4.59
N GLU A 169 -22.98 -3.84 5.39
CA GLU A 169 -23.07 -2.43 4.98
C GLU A 169 -22.14 -2.14 3.81
N PHE A 170 -20.96 -2.75 3.78
CA PHE A 170 -20.05 -2.63 2.65
C PHE A 170 -20.72 -2.98 1.32
N VAL A 171 -21.40 -4.12 1.25
CA VAL A 171 -22.04 -4.56 0.01
C VAL A 171 -23.35 -3.83 -0.28
N ALA A 172 -24.08 -3.37 0.75
CA ALA A 172 -25.32 -2.61 0.57
C ALA A 172 -25.02 -1.18 0.11
N VAL A 173 -24.12 -0.46 0.79
CA VAL A 173 -23.72 0.90 0.41
C VAL A 173 -23.14 0.92 -1.00
N ASN A 174 -22.23 0.01 -1.34
CA ASN A 174 -21.68 -0.04 -2.70
C ASN A 174 -22.72 -0.46 -3.76
N PHE A 175 -23.78 -1.18 -3.38
CA PHE A 175 -24.88 -1.49 -4.28
C PHE A 175 -25.72 -0.24 -4.61
N GLU A 176 -25.90 0.67 -3.65
CA GLU A 176 -26.53 1.97 -3.91
C GLU A 176 -25.79 2.74 -5.01
N TYR A 177 -24.47 2.90 -4.87
CA TYR A 177 -23.65 3.61 -5.86
C TYR A 177 -23.61 2.87 -7.20
N PHE A 178 -23.60 1.53 -7.19
CA PHE A 178 -23.71 0.74 -8.42
C PHE A 178 -24.97 1.07 -9.23
N LEU A 179 -26.10 1.31 -8.57
CA LEU A 179 -27.37 1.62 -9.23
C LEU A 179 -27.58 3.11 -9.52
N LEU A 180 -26.99 4.00 -8.72
CA LEU A 180 -27.31 5.44 -8.75
C LEU A 180 -26.19 6.34 -9.28
N ASP A 181 -24.93 5.90 -9.25
CA ASP A 181 -23.79 6.73 -9.67
C ASP A 181 -23.27 6.27 -11.05
N PRO A 182 -23.45 7.09 -12.12
CA PRO A 182 -22.90 6.81 -13.44
C PRO A 182 -21.39 6.57 -13.47
N ALA A 183 -20.66 7.20 -12.55
CA ALA A 183 -19.20 7.09 -12.46
C ALA A 183 -18.72 5.90 -11.61
N PHE A 184 -19.60 5.10 -10.98
CA PHE A 184 -19.20 4.01 -10.07
C PHE A 184 -18.26 3.01 -10.75
N LYS A 185 -18.48 2.70 -12.04
CA LYS A 185 -17.61 1.81 -12.82
C LYS A 185 -16.19 2.33 -12.99
N CYS A 186 -16.00 3.64 -12.92
CA CYS A 186 -14.71 4.30 -13.07
C CYS A 186 -14.03 4.49 -11.70
N ARG A 187 -14.83 4.79 -10.66
CA ARG A 187 -14.38 5.00 -9.28
C ARG A 187 -14.00 3.69 -8.58
N ARG A 188 -14.78 2.63 -8.78
CA ARG A 188 -14.61 1.29 -8.17
C ARG A 188 -14.79 0.16 -9.20
N PRO A 189 -13.96 0.08 -10.25
CA PRO A 189 -14.14 -0.83 -11.39
C PRO A 189 -14.22 -2.32 -11.02
N ASN A 190 -13.42 -2.76 -10.04
CA ASN A 190 -13.46 -4.16 -9.61
C ASN A 190 -14.77 -4.53 -8.90
N LEU A 191 -15.37 -3.59 -8.14
CA LEU A 191 -16.67 -3.79 -7.49
C LEU A 191 -17.81 -3.74 -8.51
N TYR A 192 -17.78 -2.78 -9.44
CA TYR A 192 -18.73 -2.73 -10.55
C TYR A 192 -18.76 -4.05 -11.33
N SER A 193 -17.57 -4.57 -11.68
CA SER A 193 -17.46 -5.87 -12.38
C SER A 193 -18.00 -7.03 -11.55
N ALA A 194 -17.85 -7.00 -10.22
CA ALA A 194 -18.38 -8.02 -9.32
C ALA A 194 -19.92 -7.98 -9.26
N TYR A 195 -20.52 -6.80 -9.11
CA TYR A 195 -21.98 -6.63 -9.15
C TYR A 195 -22.57 -6.99 -10.51
N GLN A 196 -21.93 -6.56 -11.60
CA GLN A 196 -22.32 -6.91 -12.96
C GLN A 196 -22.42 -8.42 -13.13
N LYS A 197 -21.39 -9.15 -12.67
CA LYS A 197 -21.37 -10.61 -12.75
C LYS A 197 -22.43 -11.26 -11.85
N GLU A 198 -22.60 -10.77 -10.61
CA GLU A 198 -23.53 -11.33 -9.63
C GLU A 198 -25.01 -11.19 -10.06
N PHE A 199 -25.33 -10.05 -10.67
CA PHE A 199 -26.70 -9.66 -11.00
C PHE A 199 -27.04 -9.72 -12.49
N ASN A 200 -26.06 -9.96 -13.37
CA ASN A 200 -26.19 -9.85 -14.82
C ASN A 200 -26.85 -8.51 -15.22
N HIS A 201 -26.35 -7.42 -14.64
CA HIS A 201 -26.92 -6.08 -14.78
C HIS A 201 -25.81 -5.05 -14.98
N THR A 202 -26.03 -4.07 -15.85
CA THR A 202 -25.01 -3.09 -16.26
C THR A 202 -25.57 -1.67 -16.28
N PRO A 203 -25.79 -1.05 -15.10
CA PRO A 203 -26.15 0.35 -15.01
C PRO A 203 -25.09 1.22 -15.70
N PHE A 204 -25.53 2.25 -16.43
CA PHE A 204 -24.66 3.27 -17.03
C PHE A 204 -23.49 2.71 -17.88
N ASN A 205 -23.75 1.64 -18.64
CA ASN A 205 -22.75 1.00 -19.50
C ASN A 205 -22.08 1.98 -20.49
N GLU A 206 -22.81 2.99 -20.94
CA GLU A 206 -22.33 4.00 -21.91
C GLU A 206 -21.57 5.19 -21.26
N PHE A 207 -21.44 5.24 -19.94
CA PHE A 207 -20.72 6.34 -19.28
C PHE A 207 -19.21 6.31 -19.59
N GLU A 208 -18.61 7.40 -20.06
CA GLU A 208 -17.18 7.42 -20.39
C GLU A 208 -16.31 7.67 -19.15
N CYS A 209 -15.27 6.84 -18.95
CA CYS A 209 -14.38 6.99 -17.80
C CYS A 209 -13.26 7.99 -18.07
N SER A 210 -13.14 8.99 -17.21
CA SER A 210 -12.06 9.99 -17.18
C SER A 210 -11.15 9.81 -15.98
N SER A 211 -10.88 8.56 -15.60
CA SER A 211 -10.17 8.23 -14.36
C SER A 211 -8.70 8.65 -14.39
N LEU A 212 -8.23 9.27 -13.32
CA LEU A 212 -6.83 9.63 -13.14
C LEU A 212 -6.02 8.38 -12.80
N ARG A 213 -5.23 7.92 -13.78
CA ARG A 213 -4.32 6.76 -13.68
C ARG A 213 -2.87 7.15 -13.37
N GLU A 214 -2.64 8.42 -13.09
CA GLU A 214 -1.34 8.96 -12.77
C GLU A 214 -0.96 8.65 -11.33
N ILE A 215 0.25 8.13 -11.12
CA ILE A 215 0.82 7.83 -9.81
C ILE A 215 2.20 8.45 -9.65
N SER A 216 2.46 8.95 -8.44
CA SER A 216 3.78 9.40 -8.04
C SER A 216 4.63 8.22 -7.61
N TYR A 217 5.89 8.20 -8.05
CA TYR A 217 6.90 7.27 -7.59
C TYR A 217 8.22 8.01 -7.36
N SER A 218 8.95 7.63 -6.33
CA SER A 218 10.21 8.29 -5.99
C SER A 218 11.41 7.42 -6.38
N ASP A 219 12.44 8.06 -6.92
CA ASP A 219 13.79 7.54 -6.82
C ASP A 219 14.50 8.15 -5.59
N THR A 220 15.75 7.81 -5.35
CA THR A 220 16.47 8.29 -4.15
C THR A 220 16.60 9.82 -4.06
N ASN A 221 16.34 10.56 -5.14
CA ASN A 221 16.59 12.00 -5.22
C ASN A 221 15.41 12.83 -5.79
N VAL A 222 14.50 12.21 -6.56
CA VAL A 222 13.45 12.93 -7.32
C VAL A 222 12.13 12.15 -7.28
N VAL A 223 11.02 12.87 -7.13
CA VAL A 223 9.66 12.35 -7.34
C VAL A 223 9.31 12.50 -8.81
N LYS A 224 8.82 11.42 -9.41
CA LYS A 224 8.43 11.33 -10.81
C LYS A 224 7.00 10.81 -10.89
N THR A 225 6.33 11.14 -11.98
CA THR A 225 4.98 10.63 -12.22
C THR A 225 4.95 9.60 -13.35
N LEU A 226 3.93 8.76 -13.32
CA LEU A 226 3.67 7.73 -14.32
C LEU A 226 2.17 7.52 -14.45
N THR A 227 1.66 7.61 -15.67
CA THR A 227 0.31 7.14 -16.01
C THR A 227 0.32 5.61 -16.20
N LEU A 228 -0.47 4.89 -15.41
CA LEU A 228 -0.62 3.45 -15.47
C LEU A 228 -1.69 3.01 -16.47
N GLU A 229 -1.28 2.95 -17.73
CA GLU A 229 -2.11 2.41 -18.82
C GLU A 229 -1.92 0.90 -18.99
N SER A 230 -3.03 0.14 -19.00
CA SER A 230 -3.00 -1.34 -19.09
C SER A 230 -2.26 -1.85 -20.33
N SER A 231 -2.34 -1.12 -21.46
CA SER A 231 -1.66 -1.46 -22.71
C SER A 231 -0.12 -1.40 -22.58
N TYR A 232 0.41 -0.44 -21.82
CA TYR A 232 1.85 -0.26 -21.62
C TYR A 232 2.41 -1.17 -20.53
N VAL A 233 1.58 -1.66 -19.59
CA VAL A 233 2.00 -2.69 -18.63
C VAL A 233 2.02 -4.05 -19.33
N ARG A 234 3.21 -4.50 -19.73
CA ARG A 234 3.38 -5.76 -20.47
C ARG A 234 3.35 -6.97 -19.57
N GLU A 235 3.97 -6.88 -18.40
CA GLU A 235 3.99 -7.94 -17.39
C GLU A 235 3.98 -7.38 -15.97
N ILE A 236 3.47 -8.20 -15.06
CA ILE A 236 3.55 -7.99 -13.62
C ILE A 236 4.34 -9.17 -13.05
N HIS A 237 5.44 -8.87 -12.39
CA HIS A 237 6.28 -9.89 -11.77
C HIS A 237 6.11 -9.84 -10.26
N PHE A 238 6.07 -10.99 -9.62
CA PHE A 238 6.37 -11.07 -8.19
C PHE A 238 7.89 -10.87 -8.02
N LEU A 239 8.29 -9.80 -7.35
CA LEU A 239 9.69 -9.47 -7.09
C LEU A 239 10.03 -9.83 -5.65
N PHE A 240 11.04 -10.68 -5.48
CA PHE A 240 11.43 -11.22 -4.19
C PHE A 240 12.89 -10.86 -3.89
N ALA A 241 13.13 -10.27 -2.72
CA ALA A 241 14.48 -10.16 -2.17
C ALA A 241 14.79 -11.39 -1.32
N SER A 242 15.90 -12.07 -1.61
CA SER A 242 16.36 -13.28 -0.90
C SER A 242 16.55 -13.04 0.59
N GLU A 243 16.72 -14.06 1.41
CA GLU A 243 16.90 -13.90 2.86
C GLU A 243 18.12 -13.00 3.21
N GLY A 244 18.00 -12.18 4.24
CA GLY A 244 19.06 -11.30 4.75
C GLY A 244 19.58 -11.71 6.13
N GLN A 245 20.68 -11.09 6.57
CA GLN A 245 21.36 -11.44 7.84
C GLN A 245 20.63 -10.91 9.09
N ALA A 246 19.90 -9.79 8.99
CA ALA A 246 19.11 -9.25 10.09
C ALA A 246 17.90 -10.14 10.39
N MET A 247 17.50 -10.27 11.67
CA MET A 247 16.42 -11.17 12.11
C MET A 247 15.13 -10.98 11.30
N MET A 248 14.74 -9.74 11.02
CA MET A 248 13.55 -9.38 10.23
C MET A 248 13.69 -9.66 8.73
N SER A 249 14.90 -9.70 8.20
CA SER A 249 15.19 -9.95 6.78
C SER A 249 15.30 -11.43 6.43
N ARG A 250 15.25 -12.33 7.42
CA ARG A 250 15.43 -13.79 7.23
C ARG A 250 14.32 -14.45 6.41
N TRP A 251 13.16 -13.80 6.27
CA TRP A 251 12.04 -14.32 5.48
C TRP A 251 11.93 -13.73 4.07
N GLY A 252 12.89 -12.89 3.66
CA GLY A 252 12.85 -12.19 2.38
C GLY A 252 12.02 -10.90 2.42
N HIS A 253 11.80 -10.29 1.25
CA HIS A 253 10.87 -9.16 1.09
C HIS A 253 10.06 -9.34 -0.19
N SER A 254 8.75 -9.08 -0.13
CA SER A 254 7.79 -9.26 -1.23
C SER A 254 7.41 -7.93 -1.84
N MET A 255 7.54 -7.84 -3.16
CA MET A 255 7.21 -6.68 -3.97
C MET A 255 6.55 -7.14 -5.28
N TYR A 256 6.02 -6.20 -6.05
CA TYR A 256 5.62 -6.40 -7.43
C TYR A 256 6.44 -5.50 -8.34
N LYS A 257 6.91 -6.03 -9.47
CA LYS A 257 7.57 -5.24 -10.52
C LYS A 257 6.64 -5.17 -11.72
N LEU A 258 6.19 -3.98 -12.07
CA LEU A 258 5.55 -3.69 -13.34
C LEU A 258 6.63 -3.51 -14.41
N VAL A 259 6.50 -4.22 -15.53
CA VAL A 259 7.35 -4.07 -16.71
C VAL A 259 6.59 -3.24 -17.74
N LEU A 260 7.06 -2.02 -17.99
CA LEU A 260 6.40 -1.05 -18.84
C LEU A 260 7.22 -0.76 -20.10
N CYS A 261 6.58 -0.90 -21.27
CA CYS A 261 7.12 -0.45 -22.54
C CYS A 261 6.01 -0.38 -23.58
N ASP A 262 6.34 0.16 -24.74
CA ASP A 262 5.47 0.16 -25.91
C ASP A 262 5.03 -1.28 -26.29
N PRO A 263 3.74 -1.51 -26.62
CA PRO A 263 3.23 -2.81 -27.06
C PRO A 263 3.99 -3.43 -28.24
N SER A 264 4.54 -2.61 -29.15
CA SER A 264 5.32 -3.05 -30.32
C SER A 264 6.65 -3.70 -29.95
N TRP A 265 7.15 -3.49 -28.74
CA TRP A 265 8.43 -4.07 -28.34
C TRP A 265 8.29 -5.57 -28.05
N GLU A 266 9.29 -6.34 -28.47
CA GLU A 266 9.46 -7.71 -27.99
C GLU A 266 9.59 -7.75 -26.46
N LEU A 267 8.97 -8.75 -25.83
CA LEU A 267 8.91 -8.85 -24.38
C LEU A 267 10.31 -8.95 -23.72
N LYS A 268 11.25 -9.63 -24.37
CA LYS A 268 12.63 -9.73 -23.88
C LYS A 268 13.34 -8.37 -23.88
N LYS A 269 13.13 -7.56 -24.93
CA LYS A 269 13.61 -6.18 -24.99
C LYS A 269 12.93 -5.33 -23.90
N CYS A 270 11.63 -5.51 -23.72
CA CYS A 270 10.85 -4.82 -22.69
C CYS A 270 11.38 -5.07 -21.27
N ARG A 271 11.64 -6.32 -20.90
CA ARG A 271 12.15 -6.68 -19.56
C ARG A 271 13.50 -6.08 -19.21
N THR A 272 14.35 -5.87 -20.22
CA THR A 272 15.76 -5.47 -20.04
C THR A 272 16.00 -3.98 -20.28
N ARG A 273 15.24 -3.36 -21.18
CA ARG A 273 15.39 -1.95 -21.58
C ARG A 273 14.16 -1.09 -21.30
N GLY A 274 13.01 -1.70 -21.00
CA GLY A 274 11.79 -0.97 -20.65
C GLY A 274 11.87 -0.34 -19.26
N LYS A 275 10.88 0.50 -18.97
CA LYS A 275 10.72 1.11 -17.65
C LYS A 275 10.25 0.04 -16.66
N SER A 276 10.73 0.10 -15.44
CA SER A 276 10.33 -0.83 -14.37
C SER A 276 9.93 -0.04 -13.15
N VAL A 277 8.69 -0.22 -12.72
CA VAL A 277 8.18 0.31 -11.46
C VAL A 277 8.05 -0.83 -10.48
N VAL A 278 8.51 -0.62 -9.26
CA VAL A 278 8.41 -1.56 -8.16
C VAL A 278 7.44 -1.02 -7.14
N ILE A 279 6.50 -1.88 -6.75
CA ILE A 279 5.48 -1.67 -5.74
C ILE A 279 5.85 -2.56 -4.55
N GLY A 280 6.17 -1.95 -3.43
CA GLY A 280 6.49 -2.64 -2.17
C GLY A 280 5.52 -2.22 -1.07
N PHE A 281 5.53 -3.01 0.00
CA PHE A 281 4.87 -2.67 1.26
C PHE A 281 5.97 -2.64 2.32
N LEU A 282 6.33 -1.45 2.82
CA LEU A 282 7.39 -1.31 3.82
C LEU A 282 6.80 -1.16 5.20
N ALA A 283 7.30 -1.91 6.18
CA ALA A 283 6.91 -1.70 7.57
C ALA A 283 7.50 -0.36 8.09
N GLN A 284 6.67 0.59 8.52
CA GLN A 284 7.12 1.73 9.29
C GLN A 284 7.31 1.28 10.76
N VAL A 285 8.55 1.26 11.22
CA VAL A 285 8.85 0.94 12.62
C VAL A 285 8.84 2.27 13.38
N SER A 286 7.68 2.64 13.94
CA SER A 286 7.56 3.79 14.86
C SER A 286 7.86 3.42 16.32
N ASP A 287 8.10 2.14 16.62
CA ASP A 287 8.35 1.67 18.00
C ASP A 287 9.83 1.77 18.39
N VAL A 288 10.05 2.29 19.60
CA VAL A 288 11.34 2.53 20.30
C VAL A 288 12.16 1.25 20.53
N SER A 289 11.58 0.06 20.30
CA SER A 289 12.32 -1.20 20.20
C SER A 289 11.66 -2.12 19.18
N ILE A 290 12.45 -2.68 18.27
CA ILE A 290 11.98 -3.72 17.34
C ILE A 290 11.67 -4.97 18.18
N ASN A 291 10.40 -5.17 18.51
CA ASN A 291 9.94 -6.36 19.16
C ASN A 291 9.87 -7.48 18.10
N ALA A 292 10.90 -8.33 18.07
CA ALA A 292 11.05 -9.36 17.05
C ALA A 292 9.88 -10.36 17.00
N VAL A 293 9.10 -10.47 18.07
CA VAL A 293 7.85 -11.24 18.12
C VAL A 293 6.74 -10.53 17.31
N ARG A 294 6.58 -9.20 17.45
CA ARG A 294 5.62 -8.39 16.65
C ARG A 294 5.96 -8.39 15.16
N GLY A 295 7.25 -8.46 14.81
CA GLY A 295 7.72 -8.59 13.43
C GLY A 295 7.40 -9.95 12.79
N VAL A 296 7.39 -11.01 13.59
CA VAL A 296 7.01 -12.38 13.17
C VAL A 296 5.49 -12.52 13.07
N PHE A 297 4.73 -11.85 13.93
CA PHE A 297 3.26 -11.89 13.96
C PHE A 297 2.56 -10.79 13.14
N GLY A 298 3.32 -9.83 12.60
CA GLY A 298 2.83 -8.85 11.62
C GLY A 298 2.14 -7.61 12.23
N ASP A 299 2.58 -7.14 13.39
CA ASP A 299 1.98 -5.98 14.08
C ASP A 299 2.66 -4.64 13.74
N TYR A 300 3.42 -4.55 12.64
CA TYR A 300 4.04 -3.30 12.17
C TYR A 300 3.27 -2.69 10.98
N PRO A 301 2.96 -1.37 10.99
CA PRO A 301 2.20 -0.70 9.94
C PRO A 301 2.95 -0.72 8.62
N SER A 302 2.28 -0.92 7.47
CA SER A 302 2.93 -1.00 6.15
C SER A 302 2.57 0.12 5.19
N ASP A 303 3.57 0.83 4.66
CA ASP A 303 3.46 1.87 3.65
C ASP A 303 3.51 1.28 2.24
N LEU A 304 2.59 1.69 1.36
CA LEU A 304 2.74 1.46 -0.07
C LEU A 304 3.93 2.28 -0.58
N VAL A 305 4.95 1.62 -1.09
CA VAL A 305 6.12 2.27 -1.67
C VAL A 305 6.18 1.99 -3.15
N ILE A 306 6.12 3.05 -3.94
CA ILE A 306 6.29 2.99 -5.39
C ILE A 306 7.63 3.64 -5.76
N THR A 307 8.49 2.88 -6.43
CA THR A 307 9.86 3.30 -6.77
C THR A 307 10.38 2.61 -8.03
N ASP A 308 11.61 2.92 -8.43
CA ASP A 308 12.26 2.28 -9.57
C ASP A 308 13.10 1.05 -9.18
N LEU A 309 13.30 0.16 -10.14
CA LEU A 309 14.09 -1.05 -9.95
C LEU A 309 15.56 -0.78 -9.54
N ASN A 310 16.18 0.31 -10.00
CA ASN A 310 17.56 0.62 -9.63
C ASN A 310 17.64 1.04 -8.16
N SER A 311 16.64 1.71 -7.61
CA SER A 311 16.54 2.00 -6.17
C SER A 311 16.50 0.71 -5.36
N MET A 312 15.69 -0.26 -5.79
CA MET A 312 15.65 -1.60 -5.17
C MET A 312 16.97 -2.37 -5.31
N LYS A 313 17.66 -2.28 -6.45
CA LYS A 313 18.99 -2.89 -6.63
C LYS A 313 20.05 -2.22 -5.76
N ARG A 314 19.96 -0.90 -5.54
CA ARG A 314 20.85 -0.19 -4.61
C ARG A 314 20.63 -0.68 -3.19
N GLN A 315 19.39 -0.79 -2.75
CA GLN A 315 19.04 -1.29 -1.41
C GLN A 315 19.39 -2.78 -1.24
N TYR A 316 18.83 -3.67 -2.04
CA TYR A 316 18.98 -5.10 -1.79
C TYR A 316 20.30 -5.65 -2.31
N ASN A 317 20.66 -5.41 -3.57
CA ASN A 317 21.87 -6.05 -4.14
C ASN A 317 23.18 -5.46 -3.62
N ARG A 318 23.25 -4.14 -3.46
CA ARG A 318 24.49 -3.46 -3.05
C ARG A 318 24.57 -3.28 -1.54
N ALA A 319 23.53 -2.72 -0.95
CA ALA A 319 23.54 -2.38 0.46
C ALA A 319 23.40 -3.62 1.35
N GLU A 320 22.38 -4.43 1.12
CA GLU A 320 22.11 -5.63 1.93
C GLU A 320 22.80 -6.90 1.41
N LEU A 321 23.43 -6.83 0.22
CA LEU A 321 24.11 -7.95 -0.45
C LEU A 321 23.21 -9.14 -0.78
N ARG A 322 21.91 -8.90 -0.96
CA ARG A 322 20.87 -9.89 -1.23
C ARG A 322 20.60 -10.02 -2.73
N ASP A 323 20.16 -11.19 -3.16
CA ASP A 323 19.69 -11.40 -4.53
C ASP A 323 18.27 -10.83 -4.68
N LEU A 324 17.95 -10.36 -5.89
CA LEU A 324 16.57 -10.08 -6.29
C LEU A 324 16.16 -11.06 -7.39
N GLU A 325 15.04 -11.74 -7.17
CA GLU A 325 14.44 -12.69 -8.11
C GLU A 325 13.10 -12.13 -8.59
N SER A 326 12.91 -12.06 -9.90
CA SER A 326 11.72 -11.46 -10.52
C SER A 326 10.96 -12.53 -11.29
N PHE A 327 9.83 -12.95 -10.76
CA PHE A 327 9.00 -14.06 -11.25
C PHE A 327 7.82 -13.52 -12.08
N PRO A 328 7.82 -13.65 -13.41
CA PRO A 328 6.73 -13.17 -14.26
C PRO A 328 5.47 -13.96 -13.99
N LEU A 329 4.37 -13.28 -13.63
CA LEU A 329 3.10 -13.91 -13.28
C LEU A 329 2.24 -14.11 -14.53
N LYS A 330 1.68 -15.32 -14.67
CA LYS A 330 0.72 -15.68 -15.70
C LYS A 330 -0.62 -15.02 -15.39
N MET A 331 -0.89 -13.92 -16.06
CA MET A 331 -2.14 -13.17 -15.94
C MET A 331 -2.84 -13.10 -17.30
N THR A 332 -4.15 -13.29 -17.28
CA THR A 332 -5.01 -12.86 -18.39
C THR A 332 -5.09 -11.33 -18.42
N VAL A 333 -5.60 -10.77 -19.52
CA VAL A 333 -5.84 -9.32 -19.64
C VAL A 333 -6.71 -8.82 -18.49
N ASN A 334 -7.82 -9.51 -18.21
CA ASN A 334 -8.73 -9.16 -17.12
C ASN A 334 -8.05 -9.24 -15.74
N GLN A 335 -7.21 -10.25 -15.49
CA GLN A 335 -6.47 -10.35 -14.22
C GLN A 335 -5.48 -9.19 -14.06
N LYS A 336 -4.76 -8.83 -15.12
CA LYS A 336 -3.86 -7.68 -15.11
C LYS A 336 -4.62 -6.38 -14.83
N GLU A 337 -5.77 -6.18 -15.47
CA GLU A 337 -6.63 -5.01 -15.20
C GLU A 337 -7.15 -4.99 -13.76
N ARG A 338 -7.60 -6.13 -13.24
CA ARG A 338 -8.01 -6.24 -11.83
C ARG A 338 -6.88 -5.87 -10.87
N PHE A 339 -5.65 -6.31 -11.16
CA PHE A 339 -4.47 -5.92 -10.39
C PHE A 339 -4.25 -4.40 -10.43
N LEU A 340 -4.25 -3.80 -11.62
CA LEU A 340 -3.99 -2.37 -11.80
C LEU A 340 -5.10 -1.51 -11.19
N ASN A 341 -6.35 -1.91 -11.33
CA ASN A 341 -7.50 -1.28 -10.68
C ASN A 341 -7.39 -1.33 -9.16
N HIS A 342 -6.96 -2.47 -8.60
CA HIS A 342 -6.72 -2.58 -7.17
C HIS A 342 -5.54 -1.71 -6.72
N LEU A 343 -4.46 -1.66 -7.51
CA LEU A 343 -3.32 -0.77 -7.25
C LEU A 343 -3.75 0.70 -7.20
N MET A 344 -4.50 1.17 -8.21
CA MET A 344 -4.97 2.56 -8.24
C MET A 344 -5.88 2.87 -7.06
N ARG A 345 -6.76 1.91 -6.70
CA ARG A 345 -7.63 2.08 -5.55
C ARG A 345 -6.85 2.13 -4.25
N VAL A 346 -5.89 1.22 -4.03
CA VAL A 346 -5.02 1.28 -2.85
C VAL A 346 -4.23 2.58 -2.87
N TYR A 347 -3.69 3.00 -4.01
CA TYR A 347 -2.97 4.25 -4.12
C TYR A 347 -3.82 5.45 -3.69
N TRP A 348 -5.06 5.59 -4.18
CA TRP A 348 -5.89 6.77 -3.91
C TRP A 348 -6.77 6.70 -2.65
N GLU A 349 -7.33 5.54 -2.31
CA GLU A 349 -8.15 5.39 -1.09
C GLU A 349 -7.30 5.22 0.17
N TYR A 350 -6.00 4.89 0.02
CA TYR A 350 -5.06 4.73 1.13
C TYR A 350 -4.10 5.94 1.28
N SER A 351 -4.27 7.01 0.48
CA SER A 351 -3.36 8.15 0.42
C SER A 351 -3.81 9.38 1.19
N GLY A 352 -3.84 9.37 2.51
CA GLY A 352 -3.75 10.70 3.13
C GLY A 352 -3.57 10.89 4.61
N GLN A 353 -3.79 9.91 5.48
CA GLN A 353 -3.36 10.06 6.88
C GLN A 353 -3.22 8.73 7.59
N TYR A 354 -1.98 8.47 8.01
CA TYR A 354 -1.56 7.87 9.26
C TYR A 354 -2.53 6.90 10.00
N TYR A 355 -2.00 5.69 10.18
CA TYR A 355 -2.28 4.65 11.19
C TYR A 355 -3.23 3.47 10.88
N PHE A 356 -2.60 2.31 11.14
CA PHE A 356 -3.11 0.97 11.45
C PHE A 356 -3.32 -0.01 10.29
N PHE A 357 -2.27 -0.81 10.03
CA PHE A 357 -2.44 -2.21 9.67
C PHE A 357 -1.85 -3.11 10.76
N THR A 358 -2.65 -4.06 11.26
CA THR A 358 -2.18 -5.17 12.12
C THR A 358 -1.78 -6.37 11.27
N ASN A 359 -1.19 -6.13 10.10
CA ASN A 359 -0.89 -7.14 9.10
C ASN A 359 0.54 -7.00 8.58
N ASN A 360 1.19 -8.14 8.34
CA ASN A 360 2.51 -8.23 7.74
C ASN A 360 2.50 -7.67 6.31
N CYS A 361 3.58 -7.02 5.85
CA CYS A 361 3.78 -6.57 4.46
C CYS A 361 3.52 -7.68 3.41
N ALA A 362 3.78 -8.94 3.79
CA ALA A 362 3.48 -10.10 2.96
C ALA A 362 1.97 -10.39 2.82
N ASP A 363 1.16 -10.07 3.83
CA ASP A 363 -0.31 -10.23 3.75
C ASP A 363 -0.90 -9.23 2.75
N GLU A 364 -0.48 -7.96 2.80
CA GLU A 364 -0.92 -6.95 1.82
C GLU A 364 -0.45 -7.32 0.40
N ALA A 365 0.78 -7.78 0.25
CA ALA A 365 1.24 -8.32 -1.02
C ALA A 365 0.41 -9.53 -1.48
N PHE A 366 0.00 -10.43 -0.59
CA PHE A 366 -0.79 -11.60 -0.96
C PHE A 366 -2.24 -11.23 -1.34
N LYS A 367 -2.84 -10.22 -0.70
CA LYS A 367 -4.17 -9.71 -1.07
C LYS A 367 -4.24 -9.24 -2.53
N PHE A 368 -3.16 -8.68 -3.08
CA PHE A 368 -3.09 -8.37 -4.50
C PHE A 368 -3.30 -9.62 -5.37
N LEU A 369 -2.72 -10.77 -5.01
CA LEU A 369 -2.98 -12.02 -5.73
C LEU A 369 -4.43 -12.50 -5.53
N GLN A 370 -4.97 -12.39 -4.32
CA GLN A 370 -6.35 -12.76 -4.03
C GLN A 370 -7.35 -11.96 -4.89
N VAL A 371 -7.20 -10.63 -4.96
CA VAL A 371 -8.04 -9.75 -5.77
C VAL A 371 -7.85 -10.00 -7.27
N THR A 372 -6.60 -10.20 -7.69
CA THR A 372 -6.23 -10.40 -9.10
C THR A 372 -6.81 -11.69 -9.67
N TYR A 373 -6.58 -12.81 -8.99
CA TYR A 373 -6.96 -14.12 -9.50
C TYR A 373 -8.41 -14.49 -9.20
N ASP A 374 -9.01 -13.92 -8.14
CA ASP A 374 -10.42 -14.08 -7.80
C ASP A 374 -10.88 -15.55 -7.73
N ARG A 375 -10.21 -16.32 -6.87
CA ARG A 375 -10.43 -17.76 -6.72
C ARG A 375 -10.50 -18.17 -5.26
N ASP A 376 -11.40 -19.11 -4.96
CA ASP A 376 -11.62 -19.65 -3.61
C ASP A 376 -10.36 -20.20 -2.94
N ASP A 377 -9.48 -20.88 -3.69
CA ASP A 377 -8.25 -21.44 -3.15
C ASP A 377 -7.25 -20.36 -2.71
N PHE A 378 -7.27 -19.18 -3.35
CA PHE A 378 -6.47 -18.04 -2.94
C PHE A 378 -7.04 -17.39 -1.67
N TYR A 379 -8.37 -17.25 -1.59
CA TYR A 379 -9.04 -16.64 -0.44
C TYR A 379 -8.90 -17.47 0.84
N LYS A 380 -8.95 -18.80 0.73
CA LYS A 380 -8.78 -19.72 1.87
C LYS A 380 -7.33 -19.83 2.35
N THR A 381 -6.37 -19.41 1.53
CA THR A 381 -4.95 -19.47 1.87
C THR A 381 -4.58 -18.27 2.73
N ASN A 382 -3.90 -18.52 3.85
CA ASN A 382 -3.34 -17.47 4.71
C ASN A 382 -1.81 -17.48 4.58
N ILE A 383 -1.25 -16.47 3.92
CA ILE A 383 0.20 -16.33 3.74
C ILE A 383 0.67 -15.05 4.40
N VAL A 384 1.55 -15.21 5.37
CA VAL A 384 2.08 -14.10 6.17
C VAL A 384 3.59 -13.95 6.02
N THR A 385 4.22 -14.61 5.04
CA THR A 385 5.67 -14.45 4.80
C THR A 385 5.98 -14.31 3.31
N PRO A 386 7.02 -13.53 2.93
CA PRO A 386 7.41 -13.38 1.53
C PRO A 386 7.83 -14.71 0.86
N LEU A 387 8.56 -15.57 1.60
CA LEU A 387 8.87 -16.92 1.16
C LEU A 387 7.62 -17.79 0.95
N GLY A 388 6.60 -17.63 1.80
CA GLY A 388 5.31 -18.28 1.63
C GLY A 388 4.65 -17.90 0.31
N ILE A 389 4.66 -16.61 -0.06
CA ILE A 389 4.10 -16.14 -1.34
C ILE A 389 4.88 -16.76 -2.49
N LYS A 390 6.23 -16.71 -2.45
CA LYS A 390 7.10 -17.33 -3.46
C LYS A 390 6.77 -18.81 -3.67
N SER A 391 6.66 -19.56 -2.57
CA SER A 391 6.32 -20.98 -2.60
C SER A 391 4.94 -21.21 -3.20
N PHE A 392 3.95 -20.39 -2.81
CA PHE A 392 2.59 -20.47 -3.29
C PHE A 392 2.46 -20.19 -4.79
N VAL A 393 3.02 -19.08 -5.30
CA VAL A 393 2.93 -18.75 -6.72
C VAL A 393 3.60 -19.81 -7.60
N LYS A 394 4.67 -20.45 -7.10
CA LYS A 394 5.32 -21.58 -7.76
C LYS A 394 4.44 -22.84 -7.72
N LYS A 395 3.92 -23.20 -6.56
CA LYS A 395 3.05 -24.40 -6.39
C LYS A 395 1.78 -24.30 -7.23
N GLN A 396 1.21 -23.11 -7.36
CA GLN A 396 0.02 -22.84 -8.17
C GLN A 396 0.31 -22.71 -9.68
N GLY A 397 1.57 -22.88 -10.11
CA GLY A 397 1.95 -22.82 -11.52
C GLY A 397 1.79 -21.43 -12.17
N LEU A 398 1.74 -20.37 -11.35
CA LEU A 398 1.46 -18.99 -11.79
C LEU A 398 2.66 -18.31 -12.43
N ILE A 399 3.83 -18.94 -12.46
CA ILE A 399 5.04 -18.35 -13.04
C ILE A 399 5.21 -18.89 -14.46
N PHE A 400 5.48 -18.01 -15.44
CA PHE A 400 5.99 -18.42 -16.75
C PHE A 400 7.31 -19.15 -16.50
N ASP A 401 7.36 -20.47 -16.70
CA ASP A 401 8.39 -21.37 -16.16
C ASP A 401 9.81 -21.02 -16.64
N TYR A 402 10.45 -20.06 -15.96
CA TYR A 402 11.85 -19.70 -16.15
C TYR A 402 12.66 -20.50 -15.15
N ASP A 403 13.56 -21.35 -15.64
CA ASP A 403 14.42 -22.15 -14.78
C ASP A 403 15.40 -21.25 -14.00
N PHE A 404 15.05 -20.91 -12.76
CA PHE A 404 15.90 -20.14 -11.85
C PHE A 404 17.20 -20.88 -11.46
N LYS A 405 17.43 -22.11 -11.92
CA LYS A 405 18.73 -22.78 -11.82
C LYS A 405 19.77 -22.14 -12.75
N ASP A 406 19.39 -21.68 -13.95
CA ASP A 406 20.31 -20.97 -14.84
C ASP A 406 20.36 -19.47 -14.51
N LYS A 407 21.21 -19.12 -13.53
CA LYS A 407 21.43 -17.72 -13.15
C LYS A 407 21.97 -16.86 -14.30
N VAL A 408 22.67 -17.44 -15.29
CA VAL A 408 23.22 -16.67 -16.43
C VAL A 408 22.09 -16.25 -17.36
N ALA A 409 21.24 -17.18 -17.78
CA ALA A 409 20.08 -16.89 -18.62
C ALA A 409 19.13 -15.90 -17.93
N ASN A 410 18.84 -16.09 -16.64
CA ASN A 410 17.95 -15.20 -15.91
C ASN A 410 18.48 -13.78 -15.75
N ARG A 411 19.81 -13.59 -15.59
CA ARG A 411 20.40 -12.24 -15.65
C ARG A 411 20.20 -11.60 -17.01
N LYS A 412 20.46 -12.35 -18.10
CA LYS A 412 20.31 -11.86 -19.48
C LYS A 412 18.87 -11.46 -19.80
N ASN A 413 17.89 -12.11 -19.17
CA ASN A 413 16.46 -11.86 -19.37
C ASN A 413 15.85 -10.86 -18.38
N GLY A 414 16.64 -10.27 -17.47
CA GLY A 414 16.14 -9.32 -16.46
C GLY A 414 15.27 -9.96 -15.37
N LEU A 415 15.46 -11.26 -15.10
CA LEU A 415 14.71 -12.04 -14.11
C LEU A 415 15.50 -12.29 -12.83
N PHE A 416 16.82 -12.16 -12.86
CA PHE A 416 17.69 -12.31 -11.69
C PHE A 416 18.67 -11.13 -11.59
N TYR A 417 18.79 -10.56 -10.40
CA TYR A 417 19.75 -9.52 -10.08
C TYR A 417 20.60 -9.99 -8.90
N GLU A 418 21.86 -10.32 -9.18
CA GLU A 418 22.78 -10.88 -8.20
C GLU A 418 23.23 -9.81 -7.19
N GLY A 419 23.21 -10.17 -5.91
CA GLY A 419 23.84 -9.43 -4.83
C GLY A 419 25.35 -9.31 -5.04
N PHE A 420 25.95 -8.26 -4.47
CA PHE A 420 27.38 -8.00 -4.66
C PHE A 420 28.28 -8.89 -3.80
N GLN A 421 27.72 -9.80 -2.98
CA GLN A 421 28.47 -10.62 -2.02
C GLN A 421 29.59 -11.43 -2.67
N SER A 422 29.32 -12.14 -3.77
CA SER A 422 30.30 -12.98 -4.46
C SER A 422 31.49 -12.16 -4.97
N LYS A 423 31.21 -11.01 -5.58
CA LYS A 423 32.21 -10.07 -6.13
C LYS A 423 33.03 -9.41 -5.02
N LEU A 424 32.37 -8.99 -3.95
CA LEU A 424 33.03 -8.40 -2.78
C LEU A 424 33.90 -9.41 -2.06
N MET A 425 33.47 -10.66 -1.91
CA MET A 425 34.27 -11.72 -1.31
C MET A 425 35.53 -12.02 -2.14
N LYS A 426 35.41 -12.03 -3.48
CA LYS A 426 36.59 -12.15 -4.37
C LYS A 426 37.56 -10.99 -4.15
N SER A 427 37.07 -9.75 -4.08
CA SER A 427 37.92 -8.57 -3.78
C SER A 427 38.58 -8.68 -2.41
N PHE A 428 37.83 -9.09 -1.39
CA PHE A 428 38.35 -9.27 -0.03
C PHE A 428 39.42 -10.35 0.03
N ASN A 429 39.16 -11.52 -0.57
CA ASN A 429 40.11 -12.63 -0.61
C ASN A 429 41.37 -12.28 -1.41
N PHE A 430 41.23 -11.52 -2.51
CA PHE A 430 42.37 -10.98 -3.26
C PHE A 430 43.26 -10.12 -2.36
N ILE A 431 42.68 -9.12 -1.68
CA ILE A 431 43.45 -8.22 -0.81
C ILE A 431 44.03 -8.97 0.40
N LYS A 432 43.23 -9.78 1.11
CA LYS A 432 43.70 -10.55 2.26
C LYS A 432 44.78 -11.57 1.89
N GLY A 433 44.73 -12.14 0.68
CA GLY A 433 45.75 -13.06 0.18
C GLY A 433 47.12 -12.37 0.05
N HIS A 434 47.15 -11.17 -0.53
CA HIS A 434 48.39 -10.42 -0.76
C HIS A 434 48.89 -9.67 0.48
N TYR A 435 47.99 -9.27 1.39
CA TYR A 435 48.31 -8.43 2.55
C TYR A 435 47.89 -9.06 3.88
N LYS A 436 48.01 -10.39 3.98
CA LYS A 436 47.48 -11.22 5.08
C LYS A 436 47.80 -10.69 6.48
N ASP A 437 49.00 -10.16 6.67
CA ASP A 437 49.46 -9.67 7.97
C ASP A 437 48.74 -8.40 8.45
N LEU A 438 48.26 -7.57 7.52
CA LEU A 438 47.50 -6.36 7.86
C LEU A 438 46.13 -6.69 8.49
N PHE A 439 45.58 -7.87 8.16
CA PHE A 439 44.29 -8.38 8.63
C PHE A 439 44.38 -9.20 9.93
N LYS A 440 45.44 -9.04 10.72
CA LYS A 440 45.55 -9.64 12.07
C LYS A 440 44.80 -8.79 13.10
N VAL A 441 44.01 -9.46 13.96
CA VAL A 441 43.28 -8.86 15.09
C VAL A 441 43.62 -9.62 16.37
N LYS A 442 43.94 -8.90 17.45
CA LYS A 442 44.22 -9.49 18.77
C LYS A 442 42.94 -10.13 19.34
N ILE A 443 43.06 -11.32 19.92
CA ILE A 443 41.92 -11.99 20.56
C ILE A 443 41.68 -11.35 21.94
N LYS A 444 40.48 -10.80 22.19
CA LYS A 444 40.05 -10.40 23.55
C LYS A 444 39.92 -11.67 24.39
N LYS A 445 40.80 -11.85 25.39
CA LYS A 445 40.85 -13.06 26.24
C LYS A 445 39.53 -13.23 27.01
N GLN A 446 38.82 -14.34 26.82
CA GLN A 446 37.80 -14.78 27.80
C GLN A 446 38.51 -15.26 29.08
N LYS A 447 37.85 -15.10 30.24
CA LYS A 447 38.31 -15.64 31.53
C LYS A 447 38.21 -17.18 31.52
N THR A 448 39.06 -17.88 30.77
CA THR A 448 39.17 -19.34 30.79
C THR A 448 40.31 -19.84 31.69
N LEU A 449 40.07 -21.04 32.25
CA LEU A 449 40.90 -21.74 33.22
C LEU A 449 42.35 -21.91 32.76
N LYS A 450 43.29 -21.75 33.70
CA LYS A 450 44.76 -21.72 33.52
C LYS A 450 45.33 -22.87 32.66
N ARG A 451 44.68 -24.03 32.60
CA ARG A 451 45.17 -25.24 31.92
C ARG A 451 45.02 -25.25 30.39
N GLN A 452 44.20 -24.40 29.78
CA GLN A 452 44.04 -24.31 28.32
C GLN A 452 44.96 -23.25 27.66
N ARG A 453 45.86 -22.62 28.43
CA ARG A 453 46.60 -21.40 28.03
C ARG A 453 47.77 -21.61 27.06
N LYS A 454 48.26 -22.84 26.85
CA LYS A 454 49.57 -23.07 26.20
C LYS A 454 49.56 -23.21 24.67
N PHE A 455 48.41 -23.21 23.99
CA PHE A 455 48.37 -23.58 22.56
C PHE A 455 47.55 -22.67 21.61
N SER A 456 46.94 -21.57 22.07
CA SER A 456 46.18 -20.68 21.18
C SER A 456 47.00 -19.48 20.70
N LYS A 457 47.05 -19.24 19.39
CA LYS A 457 47.69 -18.04 18.81
C LYS A 457 47.06 -16.77 19.39
N PRO A 458 47.83 -15.70 19.70
CA PRO A 458 47.29 -14.50 20.35
C PRO A 458 46.48 -13.60 19.40
N TYR A 459 46.41 -13.97 18.12
CA TYR A 459 45.72 -13.25 17.07
C TYR A 459 44.87 -14.20 16.23
N ARG A 460 43.84 -13.62 15.63
CA ARG A 460 43.02 -14.23 14.58
C ARG A 460 43.04 -13.34 13.34
N TYR A 461 42.73 -13.91 12.18
CA TYR A 461 42.60 -13.15 10.94
C TYR A 461 41.16 -12.72 10.73
N VAL A 462 40.97 -11.53 10.18
CA VAL A 462 39.65 -11.07 9.70
C VAL A 462 39.14 -12.07 8.67
N LYS A 463 37.99 -12.69 8.91
CA LYS A 463 37.51 -13.83 8.13
C LYS A 463 36.94 -13.40 6.78
N ASP A 464 36.12 -12.37 6.79
CA ASP A 464 35.33 -11.91 5.66
C ASP A 464 35.09 -10.40 5.70
N ILE A 465 34.33 -9.91 4.71
CA ILE A 465 34.00 -8.49 4.59
C ILE A 465 33.09 -7.98 5.71
N ALA A 466 32.22 -8.84 6.27
CA ALA A 466 31.35 -8.43 7.38
C ALA A 466 32.21 -8.16 8.62
N GLU A 467 33.17 -9.03 8.91
CA GLU A 467 34.11 -8.83 9.99
C GLU A 467 35.04 -7.62 9.72
N TYR A 468 35.48 -7.41 8.49
CA TYR A 468 36.23 -6.21 8.11
C TYR A 468 35.45 -4.92 8.40
N ALA A 469 34.13 -4.91 8.11
CA ALA A 469 33.27 -3.77 8.39
C ALA A 469 33.13 -3.45 9.89
N THR A 470 33.33 -4.44 10.77
CA THR A 470 33.29 -4.26 12.23
C THR A 470 34.59 -3.74 12.84
N LEU A 471 35.69 -3.67 12.06
CA LEU A 471 36.94 -3.06 12.53
C LEU A 471 36.74 -1.55 12.79
N SER A 472 37.54 -0.99 13.69
CA SER A 472 37.54 0.46 13.90
C SER A 472 37.99 1.20 12.62
N THR A 473 37.51 2.43 12.46
CA THR A 473 37.82 3.31 11.32
C THR A 473 39.33 3.50 11.16
N GLU A 474 40.06 3.65 12.26
CA GLU A 474 41.51 3.80 12.30
C GLU A 474 42.24 2.51 11.92
N LYS A 475 41.75 1.34 12.39
CA LYS A 475 42.33 0.07 11.98
C LYS A 475 42.15 -0.16 10.48
N ARG A 476 40.99 0.20 9.91
CA ARG A 476 40.78 0.16 8.45
C ARG A 476 41.69 1.16 7.74
N LYS A 477 41.80 2.40 8.23
CA LYS A 477 42.70 3.44 7.69
C LYS A 477 44.15 2.96 7.60
N SER A 478 44.67 2.35 8.67
CA SER A 478 46.01 1.78 8.70
C SER A 478 46.21 0.66 7.67
N ILE A 479 45.20 -0.21 7.47
CA ILE A 479 45.25 -1.23 6.41
C ILE A 479 45.30 -0.57 5.04
N ILE A 480 44.43 0.42 4.80
CA ILE A 480 44.32 1.15 3.54
C ILE A 480 45.64 1.84 3.19
N GLU A 481 46.19 2.65 4.08
CA GLU A 481 47.42 3.41 3.84
C GLU A 481 48.60 2.49 3.49
N ASN A 482 48.70 1.32 4.15
CA ASN A 482 49.75 0.36 3.85
C ASN A 482 49.57 -0.30 2.48
N ILE A 483 48.33 -0.60 2.07
CA ILE A 483 48.05 -1.16 0.75
C ILE A 483 48.29 -0.13 -0.36
N LEU A 484 47.88 1.12 -0.14
CA LEU A 484 47.99 2.19 -1.14
C LEU A 484 49.45 2.52 -1.53
N LYS A 485 50.43 2.17 -0.69
CA LYS A 485 51.87 2.28 -1.01
C LYS A 485 52.27 1.51 -2.28
N THR A 486 51.54 0.45 -2.63
CA THR A 486 51.84 -0.38 -3.80
C THR A 486 51.53 0.29 -5.14
N LYS A 487 50.65 1.31 -5.14
CA LYS A 487 50.20 2.03 -6.35
C LYS A 487 49.68 1.12 -7.49
N GLU A 488 49.29 -0.11 -7.19
CA GLU A 488 48.76 -1.02 -8.21
C GLU A 488 47.26 -0.76 -8.41
N LYS A 489 46.87 -0.33 -9.61
CA LYS A 489 45.48 -0.01 -9.98
C LYS A 489 44.49 -1.12 -9.60
N LYS A 490 44.81 -2.38 -9.89
CA LYS A 490 43.96 -3.54 -9.58
C LYS A 490 43.73 -3.70 -8.08
N THR A 491 44.80 -3.61 -7.28
CA THR A 491 44.73 -3.64 -5.82
C THR A 491 43.90 -2.48 -5.27
N ILE A 492 44.09 -1.26 -5.77
CA ILE A 492 43.33 -0.07 -5.34
C ILE A 492 41.83 -0.22 -5.66
N LEU A 493 41.46 -0.80 -6.80
CA LEU A 493 40.05 -1.07 -7.15
C LEU A 493 39.40 -2.09 -6.21
N HIS A 494 40.09 -3.18 -5.88
CA HIS A 494 39.60 -4.15 -4.90
C HIS A 494 39.46 -3.55 -3.50
N LEU A 495 40.43 -2.72 -3.09
CA LEU A 495 40.39 -1.99 -1.83
C LEU A 495 39.21 -1.01 -1.77
N PHE A 496 38.94 -0.29 -2.86
CA PHE A 496 37.81 0.62 -2.96
C PHE A 496 36.47 -0.10 -2.80
N ALA A 497 36.34 -1.29 -3.40
CA ALA A 497 35.14 -2.11 -3.29
C ALA A 497 34.88 -2.55 -1.84
N ILE A 498 35.92 -3.05 -1.14
CA ILE A 498 35.75 -3.52 0.24
C ILE A 498 35.48 -2.36 1.22
N GLU A 499 36.16 -1.23 1.08
CA GLU A 499 35.96 -0.08 1.98
C GLU A 499 34.63 0.61 1.73
N SER A 500 34.16 0.66 0.48
CA SER A 500 32.83 1.20 0.19
C SER A 500 31.72 0.40 0.89
N GLN A 501 31.85 -0.93 0.94
CA GLN A 501 30.91 -1.77 1.69
C GLN A 501 31.07 -1.60 3.21
N ALA A 502 32.30 -1.56 3.72
CA ALA A 502 32.56 -1.38 5.14
C ALA A 502 32.02 -0.06 5.66
N HIS A 503 32.21 1.01 4.89
CA HIS A 503 31.62 2.32 5.16
C HIS A 503 30.10 2.23 5.20
N TYR A 504 29.48 1.62 4.19
CA TYR A 504 28.02 1.49 4.15
C TYR A 504 27.45 0.76 5.37
N VAL A 505 27.98 -0.44 5.67
CA VAL A 505 27.53 -1.26 6.80
C VAL A 505 27.78 -0.54 8.13
N GLY A 506 28.97 0.05 8.30
CA GLY A 506 29.33 0.81 9.49
C GLY A 506 28.40 2.01 9.70
N SER A 507 28.14 2.79 8.65
CA SER A 507 27.23 3.94 8.71
C SER A 507 25.80 3.51 9.06
N ASN A 508 25.28 2.43 8.47
CA ASN A 508 23.95 1.94 8.83
C ASN A 508 23.84 1.47 10.28
N ILE A 509 24.86 0.79 10.81
CA ILE A 509 24.88 0.38 12.23
C ILE A 509 24.89 1.61 13.15
N LEU A 510 25.65 2.64 12.79
CA LEU A 510 25.69 3.89 13.54
C LEU A 510 24.35 4.64 13.45
N LEU A 511 23.76 4.72 12.26
CA LEU A 511 22.43 5.30 12.06
C LEU A 511 21.35 4.55 12.84
N GLN A 512 21.39 3.22 12.87
CA GLN A 512 20.46 2.43 13.68
C GLN A 512 20.63 2.75 15.18
N LYS A 513 21.87 2.85 15.68
CA LYS A 513 22.13 3.26 17.07
C LYS A 513 21.62 4.67 17.36
N MET A 514 21.80 5.60 16.42
CA MET A 514 21.27 6.95 16.53
C MET A 514 19.74 6.93 16.57
N GLN A 515 19.09 6.11 15.74
CA GLN A 515 17.64 5.92 15.74
C GLN A 515 17.13 5.33 17.07
N GLU A 516 17.80 4.31 17.61
CA GLU A 516 17.48 3.73 18.92
C GLU A 516 17.64 4.75 20.06
N LYS A 517 18.71 5.55 20.02
CA LYS A 517 18.94 6.64 21.00
C LYS A 517 17.94 7.78 20.84
N SER A 518 17.63 8.21 19.61
CA SER A 518 16.66 9.28 19.34
C SER A 518 15.26 8.86 19.74
N ALA A 519 14.88 7.61 19.53
CA ALA A 519 13.59 7.08 19.97
C ALA A 519 13.41 7.14 21.49
N ASN A 520 14.49 7.04 22.27
CA ASN A 520 14.48 7.26 23.72
C ASN A 520 14.48 8.75 24.11
N LEU A 521 14.88 9.66 23.22
CA LEU A 521 14.87 11.12 23.41
C LEU A 521 13.53 11.77 22.98
N VAL A 522 12.70 11.06 22.19
CA VAL A 522 11.39 11.50 21.66
C VAL A 522 10.28 11.64 22.73
N SER A 523 10.64 11.51 24.01
CA SER A 523 9.82 11.97 25.14
C SER A 523 9.82 13.50 25.31
N ASN A 524 10.64 14.27 24.59
CA ASN A 524 10.63 15.73 24.61
C ASN A 524 9.85 16.34 23.41
N GLU A 525 8.96 17.29 23.72
CA GLU A 525 7.94 17.90 22.84
C GLU A 525 8.46 18.39 21.48
N GLY A 526 9.67 18.98 21.40
CA GLY A 526 10.20 19.57 20.16
C GLY A 526 10.62 18.59 19.06
N SER A 527 10.80 17.30 19.38
CA SER A 527 11.17 16.28 18.39
C SER A 527 9.96 15.65 17.69
N ARG A 528 8.79 15.66 18.35
CA ARG A 528 7.53 15.20 17.74
C ARG A 528 7.05 16.13 16.63
N SER A 529 7.30 17.44 16.72
CA SER A 529 6.86 18.40 15.70
C SER A 529 7.60 18.23 14.38
N ILE A 530 8.92 18.01 14.40
CA ILE A 530 9.74 17.90 13.17
C ILE A 530 9.44 16.60 12.40
N PHE A 531 9.22 15.47 13.10
CA PHE A 531 8.84 14.23 12.43
C PHE A 531 7.41 14.30 11.88
N GLY A 532 6.49 14.95 12.59
CA GLY A 532 5.16 15.29 12.07
C GLY A 532 5.26 16.12 10.79
N GLU A 533 6.03 17.20 10.83
CA GLU A 533 6.26 18.10 9.69
C GLU A 533 6.91 17.38 8.49
N ILE A 534 7.87 16.47 8.69
CA ILE A 534 8.43 15.65 7.60
C ILE A 534 7.38 14.73 6.99
N VAL A 535 6.51 14.13 7.81
CA VAL A 535 5.43 13.27 7.34
C VAL A 535 4.43 14.11 6.54
N ASP A 536 4.02 15.25 7.07
CA ASP A 536 3.10 16.18 6.42
C ASP A 536 3.68 16.65 5.09
N LEU A 537 4.90 17.19 5.07
CA LEU A 537 5.59 17.61 3.84
C LEU A 537 5.74 16.48 2.83
N LYS A 538 6.04 15.24 3.27
CA LYS A 538 6.06 14.09 2.36
C LYS A 538 4.69 13.76 1.81
N ASN A 539 3.63 13.90 2.61
CA ASN A 539 2.26 13.73 2.16
C ASN A 539 1.91 14.81 1.13
N ILE A 540 2.26 16.08 1.38
CA ILE A 540 2.13 17.16 0.38
C ILE A 540 2.87 16.78 -0.91
N ILE A 541 4.11 16.30 -0.82
CA ILE A 541 4.93 15.97 -1.99
C ILE A 541 4.44 14.74 -2.76
N LEU A 542 3.96 13.71 -2.05
CA LEU A 542 3.51 12.46 -2.65
C LEU A 542 2.11 12.59 -3.25
N PHE A 543 1.25 13.37 -2.60
CA PHE A 543 -0.19 13.38 -2.89
C PHE A 543 -0.68 14.71 -3.45
N GLY A 544 0.11 15.77 -3.37
CA GLY A 544 -0.37 17.14 -3.53
C GLY A 544 -1.34 17.45 -2.40
N THR A 545 -1.16 18.51 -1.63
CA THR A 545 -2.28 19.01 -0.82
C THR A 545 -3.32 19.55 -1.78
N ASN A 546 -4.23 18.69 -2.22
CA ASN A 546 -5.39 19.10 -2.96
C ASN A 546 -6.32 19.82 -1.98
N SER A 547 -6.42 21.15 -2.15
CA SER A 547 -7.35 22.02 -1.44
C SER A 547 -8.82 21.61 -1.64
N GLU A 548 -9.11 20.93 -2.74
CA GLU A 548 -10.45 20.38 -3.04
C GLU A 548 -10.38 18.91 -3.44
N ASN A 549 -10.11 18.03 -2.46
CA ASN A 549 -10.24 16.59 -2.66
C ASN A 549 -11.74 16.19 -2.67
N SER A 550 -12.37 16.22 -3.84
CA SER A 550 -13.79 15.87 -3.98
C SER A 550 -13.99 14.43 -4.52
N GLY A 551 -15.11 13.82 -4.13
CA GLY A 551 -15.51 12.48 -4.58
C GLY A 551 -14.93 11.31 -3.78
N TYR A 552 -14.99 10.10 -4.34
CA TYR A 552 -14.54 8.85 -3.70
C TYR A 552 -13.87 7.90 -4.69
N GLY A 553 -13.21 6.87 -4.16
CA GLY A 553 -12.54 5.85 -4.97
C GLY A 553 -11.43 6.43 -5.83
N ILE A 554 -11.23 5.84 -7.01
CA ILE A 554 -10.29 6.35 -8.01
C ILE A 554 -10.79 7.73 -8.50
N PRO A 555 -10.00 8.80 -8.41
CA PRO A 555 -10.39 10.13 -8.85
C PRO A 555 -10.74 10.16 -10.35
N GLN A 556 -11.75 10.94 -10.70
CA GLN A 556 -12.14 11.26 -12.08
C GLN A 556 -11.71 12.69 -12.42
N ALA A 557 -11.73 13.06 -13.71
CA ALA A 557 -11.46 14.44 -14.12
C ALA A 557 -12.41 15.42 -13.38
N GLY A 558 -11.85 16.47 -12.79
CA GLY A 558 -12.58 17.44 -11.96
C GLY A 558 -12.69 17.07 -10.48
N ASP A 559 -12.34 15.84 -10.06
CA ASP A 559 -12.24 15.50 -8.63
C ASP A 559 -11.01 16.13 -7.96
N LEU A 560 -9.99 16.48 -8.76
CA LEU A 560 -8.72 17.10 -8.32
C LEU A 560 -8.44 18.33 -9.18
N GLU A 561 -8.09 19.46 -8.56
CA GLU A 561 -7.69 20.70 -9.25
C GLU A 561 -6.27 20.61 -9.84
N SER A 562 -5.35 19.87 -9.21
CA SER A 562 -4.02 19.59 -9.78
C SER A 562 -3.41 18.29 -9.23
N VAL A 563 -2.60 17.59 -10.02
CA VAL A 563 -1.82 16.43 -9.54
C VAL A 563 -0.50 16.88 -8.88
N ILE A 564 -0.08 18.13 -9.15
CA ILE A 564 1.11 18.78 -8.61
C ILE A 564 0.76 20.26 -8.39
N SER A 565 0.47 20.66 -7.15
CA SER A 565 0.28 22.08 -6.81
C SER A 565 1.65 22.79 -6.69
N ASP A 566 1.67 24.12 -6.75
CA ASP A 566 2.88 24.89 -6.41
C ASP A 566 3.36 24.55 -4.97
N ASP A 567 2.44 24.16 -4.08
CA ASP A 567 2.75 23.67 -2.73
C ASP A 567 3.57 22.38 -2.75
N VAL A 568 3.52 21.56 -3.80
CA VAL A 568 4.41 20.39 -3.94
C VAL A 568 5.84 20.83 -4.13
N MET A 569 6.07 21.88 -4.94
CA MET A 569 7.41 22.44 -5.15
C MET A 569 7.92 23.08 -3.86
N ASP A 570 7.07 23.86 -3.19
CA ASP A 570 7.40 24.51 -1.93
C ASP A 570 7.60 23.50 -0.80
N ALA A 571 6.78 22.46 -0.71
CA ALA A 571 6.96 21.36 0.24
C ALA A 571 8.24 20.57 -0.06
N GLN A 572 8.65 20.40 -1.32
CA GLN A 572 9.96 19.81 -1.63
C GLN A 572 11.10 20.68 -1.12
N LEU A 573 11.00 22.01 -1.22
CA LEU A 573 11.99 22.95 -0.68
C LEU A 573 11.98 22.93 0.86
N ALA A 574 10.81 23.05 1.48
CA ALA A 574 10.65 22.97 2.93
C ALA A 574 11.14 21.63 3.48
N LEU A 575 10.86 20.50 2.81
CA LEU A 575 11.37 19.19 3.22
C LEU A 575 12.89 19.13 3.12
N ARG A 576 13.52 19.83 2.17
CA ARG A 576 14.99 19.92 2.10
C ARG A 576 15.54 20.72 3.29
N GLU A 577 14.93 21.85 3.62
CA GLU A 577 15.34 22.67 4.76
C GLU A 577 15.11 21.96 6.10
N VAL A 578 13.93 21.40 6.34
CA VAL A 578 13.64 20.61 7.55
C VAL A 578 14.57 19.40 7.67
N LYS A 579 14.90 18.72 6.56
CA LYS A 579 15.91 17.65 6.57
C LYS A 579 17.31 18.18 6.89
N LYS A 580 17.66 19.39 6.46
CA LYS A 580 18.94 20.04 6.74
C LYS A 580 19.03 20.44 8.22
N ASP A 581 17.99 21.06 8.75
CA ASP A 581 17.89 21.41 10.18
C ASP A 581 17.92 20.16 11.07
N LEU A 582 17.21 19.10 10.67
CA LEU A 582 17.26 17.80 11.34
C LEU A 582 18.67 17.22 11.28
N GLN A 583 19.35 17.31 10.12
CA GLN A 583 20.72 16.85 9.98
C GLN A 583 21.69 17.64 10.87
N GLU A 584 21.51 18.95 11.01
CA GLU A 584 22.34 19.79 11.89
C GLU A 584 22.12 19.45 13.36
N LYS A 585 20.86 19.37 13.82
CA LYS A 585 20.52 18.92 15.18
C LYS A 585 21.01 17.49 15.47
N TYR A 586 20.89 16.58 14.51
CA TYR A 586 21.39 15.22 14.67
C TYR A 586 22.92 15.18 14.72
N LYS A 587 23.62 16.04 13.97
CA LYS A 587 25.08 16.15 14.04
C LYS A 587 25.55 16.64 15.40
N GLU A 588 24.82 17.55 16.03
CA GLU A 588 25.10 18.01 17.39
C GLU A 588 24.85 16.91 18.43
N ILE A 589 23.70 16.23 18.37
CA ILE A 589 23.31 15.19 19.34
C ILE A 589 24.18 13.92 19.20
N PHE A 590 24.57 13.58 17.97
CA PHE A 590 25.28 12.34 17.64
C PHE A 590 26.66 12.62 17.05
N GLU A 591 27.35 13.63 17.57
CA GLU A 591 28.65 14.07 17.09
C GLU A 591 29.66 12.91 16.97
N GLU A 592 29.69 12.00 17.97
CA GLU A 592 30.58 10.85 17.98
C GLU A 592 30.29 9.87 16.83
N GLU A 593 29.01 9.56 16.58
CA GLU A 593 28.60 8.69 15.48
C GLU A 593 28.87 9.33 14.11
N PHE A 594 28.58 10.62 13.94
CA PHE A 594 28.88 11.35 12.70
C PHE A 594 30.38 11.45 12.43
N THR A 595 31.19 11.66 13.47
CA THR A 595 32.66 11.67 13.35
C THR A 595 33.16 10.34 12.78
N LYS A 596 32.69 9.21 13.32
CA LYS A 596 33.04 7.87 12.80
C LYS A 596 32.57 7.65 11.36
N ILE A 597 31.38 8.14 10.99
CA ILE A 597 30.91 8.10 9.60
C ILE A 597 31.85 8.91 8.70
N ASN A 598 32.28 10.08 9.16
CA ASN A 598 33.14 10.97 8.39
C ASN A 598 34.55 10.41 8.22
N GLU A 599 35.17 9.89 9.28
CA GLU A 599 36.46 9.17 9.21
C GLU A 599 36.41 7.99 8.23
N SER A 600 35.31 7.24 8.26
CA SER A 600 35.06 6.14 7.34
C SER A 600 34.92 6.64 5.88
N ASN A 601 34.38 7.85 5.68
CA ASN A 601 34.31 8.49 4.36
C ASN A 601 35.69 9.00 3.91
N GLU A 602 36.51 9.55 4.81
CA GLU A 602 37.89 9.96 4.52
C GLU A 602 38.72 8.79 4.00
N ASN A 603 38.58 7.59 4.59
CA ASN A 603 39.20 6.37 4.08
C ASN A 603 38.88 6.12 2.60
N LYS A 604 37.63 6.31 2.18
CA LYS A 604 37.23 6.20 0.77
C LYS A 604 37.83 7.31 -0.09
N VAL A 605 37.93 8.53 0.43
CA VAL A 605 38.56 9.66 -0.27
C VAL A 605 40.04 9.39 -0.50
N LEU A 606 40.76 8.85 0.49
CA LEU A 606 42.16 8.43 0.34
C LEU A 606 42.34 7.43 -0.81
N ILE A 607 41.50 6.40 -0.86
CA ILE A 607 41.53 5.40 -1.93
C ILE A 607 41.22 6.03 -3.30
N LYS A 608 40.22 6.92 -3.38
CA LYS A 608 39.89 7.63 -4.62
C LYS A 608 41.03 8.52 -5.13
N LYS A 609 41.72 9.23 -4.23
CA LYS A 609 42.91 10.04 -4.57
C LYS A 609 44.02 9.15 -5.13
N ALA A 610 44.31 8.03 -4.48
CA ALA A 610 45.30 7.07 -4.97
C ALA A 610 44.88 6.47 -6.33
N LEU A 611 43.60 6.14 -6.52
CA LEU A 611 43.10 5.62 -7.80
C LEU A 611 43.29 6.64 -8.93
N ARG A 612 43.03 7.93 -8.68
CA ARG A 612 43.27 9.00 -9.66
C ARG A 612 44.75 9.14 -10.05
N SER A 613 45.68 8.85 -9.14
CA SER A 613 47.12 8.92 -9.43
C SER A 613 47.66 7.74 -10.26
N VAL A 614 46.85 6.72 -10.52
CA VAL A 614 47.23 5.50 -11.26
C VAL A 614 46.30 5.21 -12.45
N LEU A 615 45.38 6.15 -12.72
CA LEU A 615 44.57 6.22 -13.93
C LEU A 615 45.24 7.19 -14.90
#